data_AF-A0A3N1UR64-F1
#
_entry.id   AF-A0A3N1UR64-F1
#
_cell.length_a   1.000
_cell.length_b   1.000
_cell.length_c   1.000
_cell.angle_alpha   90.00
_cell.angle_beta   90.00
_cell.angle_gamma   90.00
#
_symmetry.space_group_name_H-M   'P 1'
#
loop_
_entity.id
_entity.type
_entity.pdbx_description
1 polymer ?
#
loop_
_entity_poly.entity_id
_entity_poly.type
_entity_poly.pdbx_seq_one_letter_code
_entity_poly.pdbx_strand_id
1 'polypeptide(L)' 'MSIRSVAQELYQCMKRVEELEKTLASLGPNHPDRSELEKALAEAKRERDQLKGALEGAKH' A
#
# COMPACT_ATOMS: atom_id res chain seq x y z
N MET A 1 19.46 1.17 -2.89
CA MET A 1 18.54 0.18 -2.29
C MET A 1 19.07 -1.21 -2.60
N SER A 2 19.02 -2.14 -1.64
CA SER A 2 19.30 -3.55 -1.94
C SER A 2 17.98 -4.24 -2.30
N ILE A 3 18.01 -5.31 -3.10
CA ILE A 3 16.81 -6.11 -3.41
C ILE A 3 16.09 -6.55 -2.12
N ARG A 4 16.84 -6.81 -1.05
CA ARG A 4 16.31 -7.14 0.27
C ARG A 4 15.54 -5.98 0.91
N SER A 5 16.03 -4.75 0.81
CA SER A 5 15.34 -3.58 1.37
C SER A 5 14.04 -3.31 0.61
N VAL A 6 14.04 -3.41 -0.72
CA VAL A 6 12.83 -3.25 -1.55
C VAL A 6 11.80 -4.34 -1.23
N ALA A 7 12.22 -5.58 -1.00
CA ALA A 7 11.32 -6.66 -0.58
C ALA A 7 10.69 -6.41 0.80
N GLN A 8 11.46 -5.88 1.74
CA GLN A 8 10.96 -5.52 3.07
C GLN A 8 9.98 -4.34 3.02
N GLU A 9 10.29 -3.30 2.25
CA GLU A 9 9.41 -2.17 2.01
C GLU A 9 8.12 -2.60 1.32
N LEU A 10 8.21 -3.48 0.32
CA LEU A 10 7.02 -4.02 -0.34
C LEU A 10 6.12 -4.76 0.65
N TYR A 11 6.69 -5.57 1.54
CA TYR A 11 5.92 -6.27 2.56
C TYR A 11 5.21 -5.29 3.52
N GLN A 12 5.90 -4.24 3.97
CA GLN A 12 5.33 -3.22 4.83
C GLN A 12 4.21 -2.45 4.12
N CYS A 13 4.42 -2.08 2.86
CA CYS A 13 3.44 -1.40 2.03
C CYS A 13 2.19 -2.28 1.82
N MET A 14 2.37 -3.58 1.56
CA MET A 14 1.26 -4.54 1.47
C MET A 14 0.45 -4.62 2.76
N LYS A 15 1.10 -4.70 3.93
CA LYS A 15 0.39 -4.66 5.21
C LYS A 15 -0.40 -3.39 5.41
N ARG A 16 0.19 -2.24 5.08
CA ARG A 16 -0.49 -0.95 5.18
C ARG A 16 -1.73 -0.89 4.30
N VAL A 17 -1.67 -1.41 3.08
CA VAL A 17 -2.84 -1.54 2.19
C VAL A 17 -3.93 -2.38 2.85
N GLU A 18 -3.60 -3.55 3.38
CA GLU A 18 -4.57 -4.43 4.06
C GLU A 18 -5.21 -3.76 5.29
N GLU A 19 -4.44 -3.03 6.10
CA GLU A 19 -4.93 -2.31 7.26
C GLU A 19 -5.88 -1.17 6.87
N LEU A 20 -5.54 -0.40 5.83
CA LEU A 20 -6.39 0.66 5.29
C LEU A 20 -7.69 0.10 4.70
N GLU A 21 -7.63 -1.03 4.00
CA GLU A 21 -8.82 -1.71 3.47
C GLU A 21 -9.74 -2.22 4.59
N LYS A 22 -9.17 -2.85 5.63
CA LYS A 22 -9.93 -3.28 6.81
C LYS A 22 -10.57 -2.10 7.53
N THR A 23 -9.82 -1.00 7.69
CA THR A 23 -10.33 0.21 8.32
C THR A 23 -11.49 0.78 7.50
N LEU A 24 -11.32 0.96 6.19
CA LEU A 24 -12.38 1.43 5.30
C LEU A 24 -13.61 0.53 5.29
N ALA A 25 -13.43 -0.79 5.31
CA ALA A 25 -14.54 -1.73 5.38
C ALA A 25 -15.29 -1.68 6.72
N SER A 26 -14.60 -1.33 7.80
CA SER A 26 -15.21 -1.13 9.13
C SER A 26 -15.91 0.23 9.26
N LEU A 27 -15.55 1.21 8.43
CA LEU A 27 -16.17 2.53 8.43
C LEU A 27 -17.47 2.52 7.63
N GLY A 28 -18.49 3.17 8.18
CA GLY A 28 -19.73 3.42 7.47
C GLY A 28 -19.52 4.31 6.23
N PRO A 29 -20.41 4.25 5.24
CA PRO A 29 -20.20 4.93 3.96
C PRO A 29 -20.14 6.46 4.05
N ASN A 30 -20.67 7.05 5.13
CA ASN A 30 -20.68 8.49 5.39
C ASN A 30 -19.70 8.90 6.50
N HIS A 31 -18.72 8.06 6.85
CA HIS A 31 -17.73 8.42 7.85
C HIS A 31 -16.85 9.57 7.33
N PRO A 32 -16.63 10.65 8.10
CA PRO A 32 -15.86 11.81 7.65
C PRO A 32 -14.44 11.44 7.20
N ASP A 33 -13.79 10.51 7.91
CA ASP A 33 -12.41 10.10 7.62
C ASP A 33 -12.30 9.15 6.42
N ARG A 34 -13.43 8.70 5.85
CA ARG A 34 -13.43 7.74 4.75
C ARG A 34 -12.70 8.29 3.52
N SER A 35 -12.91 9.56 3.19
CA SER A 35 -12.28 10.18 2.02
C SER A 35 -10.75 10.25 2.18
N GLU A 36 -10.26 10.52 3.38
CA GLU A 36 -8.83 10.57 3.67
C GLU A 36 -8.21 9.17 3.62
N LEU A 37 -8.89 8.17 4.19
CA LEU A 37 -8.46 6.79 4.14
C LEU A 37 -8.46 6.21 2.71
N GLU A 38 -9.44 6.58 1.88
CA GLU A 38 -9.47 6.20 0.46
C GLU A 38 -8.29 6.80 -0.32
N LYS A 39 -7.92 8.06 -0.04
CA LYS A 39 -6.72 8.68 -0.61
C LYS A 39 -5.44 7.97 -0.15
N ALA A 40 -5.31 7.73 1.16
CA ALA A 40 -4.17 7.01 1.72
C ALA A 40 -4.06 5.58 1.15
N LEU A 41 -5.18 4.91 0.93
CA LEU A 41 -5.22 3.59 0.30
C LEU A 41 -4.76 3.65 -1.16
N ALA A 42 -5.20 4.65 -1.92
CA ALA A 42 -4.78 4.83 -3.30
C ALA A 42 -3.27 5.11 -3.41
N GLU A 43 -2.72 5.92 -2.52
CA GLU A 43 -1.28 6.18 -2.42
C GLU A 43 -0.49 4.92 -2.08
N ALA A 44 -0.91 4.19 -1.04
CA ALA A 44 -0.26 2.94 -0.65
C ALA A 44 -0.31 1.88 -1.77
N LYS A 45 -1.41 1.81 -2.53
CA LYS A 45 -1.50 0.93 -3.71
C LYS A 45 -0.51 1.31 -4.81
N ARG A 46 -0.36 2.61 -5.09
CA ARG A 46 0.63 3.11 -6.07
C ARG A 46 2.06 2.80 -5.63
N GLU A 47 2.39 3.02 -4.37
CA GLU A 47 3.70 2.72 -3.80
C GLU A 47 4.01 1.21 -3.90
N ARG A 48 3.05 0.35 -3.54
CA ARG A 48 3.17 -1.11 -3.71
C ARG A 48 3.49 -1.48 -5.15
N ASP A 49 2.80 -0.89 -6.12
CA ASP A 49 2.98 -1.21 -7.53
C ASP A 49 4.33 -0.73 -8.05
N GLN A 50 4.82 0.42 -7.59
CA GLN A 50 6.18 0.90 -7.87
C GLN A 50 7.25 -0.03 -7.28
N LEU A 51 7.09 -0.46 -6.03
CA LEU A 51 8.02 -1.38 -5.36
C LEU A 51 8.05 -2.76 -6.05
N LYS A 52 6.89 -3.26 -6.50
CA LYS A 52 6.80 -4.48 -7.32
C LYS A 52 7.57 -4.32 -8.63
N GLY A 53 7.33 -3.22 -9.36
CA GLY A 53 8.04 -2.94 -10.62
C GLY A 53 9.56 -2.84 -10.42
N ALA A 54 10.02 -2.23 -9.32
CA ALA A 54 11.44 -2.15 -8.98
C ALA A 54 12.04 -3.54 -8.67
N LEU A 55 11.31 -4.41 -7.98
CA LEU A 55 11.72 -5.78 -7.71
C LEU A 55 11.79 -6.65 -8.97
N GLU A 56 10.83 -6.50 -9.88
CA GLU A 56 10.82 -7.21 -11.15
C GLU A 56 11.95 -6.73 -12.06
N GLY A 57 12.16 -5.42 -12.17
CA GLY A 57 13.26 -4.84 -12.93
C GLY A 57 14.65 -5.22 -12.40
N ALA A 58 14.80 -5.41 -11.09
CA ALA A 58 16.05 -5.83 -10.47
C ALA A 58 16.36 -7.34 -10.58
N LYS A 59 15.42 -8.15 -11.11
CA LYS A 59 15.62 -9.57 -11.39
C LYS A 59 16.24 -9.85 -12.76
N HIS A 60 16.34 -8.83 -13.63
CA HIS A 60 16.96 -8.88 -14.94
C HIS A 60 18.35 -8.26 -14.93
#